data_AF-A0AA39W7M0-F1
#
_entry.id   AF-A0AA39W7M0-F1
#
_cell.length_a   1.000
_cell.length_b   1.000
_cell.length_c   1.000
_cell.angle_alpha   90.00
_cell.angle_beta   90.00
_cell.angle_gamma   90.00
#
_symmetry.space_group_name_H-M   'P 1'
#
loop_
_entity.id
_entity.type
_entity.pdbx_description
1 polymer ?
#
loop_
_entity_poly.entity_id
_entity_poly.type
_entity_poly.pdbx_seq_one_letter_code
_entity_poly.pdbx_strand_id
1 'polypeptide(L)'
;MKIPKPHAILLASPGMGHIIPVIELAKRFVSQHEFQVTVFVVATDASTVESHLRNSPEYTTNLFNVVSLPSVDISALVDTDASLTAKIVVMMHESLPALRSAISAMKPRPTAMIVDFFGTEAMTTVADEFGMLKYMFMPSNAWLLATMIYGPAIDEIGLDEHANKKLPLKIPGCTAVRFEDTIEPFLDVNGPMFQEFLGAGMAISMADGYLVNTWEYLEPKTLAALRDAKLLRQVAKAPVYPIGPLARPVRPPVQRSQMLDWLDTKPSESVIYVSFGSGGSLSAKQMMELAWGLELSQQSFVWAVRPPIENDVSESYLMAGDDSDDHGVLVLFMALLVMTMSTGIQFGSKIDSNWYDAHATFYGDMKGGETMQGACGYGDLFKQGYGLETAALSTALFNNGLTCGACFEIMCVNDPQWCIPNAGTIKITATNFCPPNYSKPHDNWCNPPQKHFDLSMPMFTKLAAYKAGIIRVRYRRVLCSKQGGVKFEVKGNPYWILVLLYNVGGAGDVSGVKIKGSKTAWLPMTKSWGQNWVTGTNLLGQTLSFQVTLSDGKMLQFDNVAPANWKFKQAFDGKTNF
;
A
#
# COMPACT_ATOMS: atom_id res chain seq x y z
N MET A 1 -34.76 -9.82 -29.18
CA MET A 1 -33.67 -8.85 -29.45
C MET A 1 -32.65 -8.96 -28.34
N LYS A 2 -31.36 -9.21 -28.65
CA LYS A 2 -30.30 -9.07 -27.64
C LYS A 2 -30.07 -7.56 -27.44
N ILE A 3 -30.17 -7.09 -26.20
CA ILE A 3 -29.81 -5.71 -25.86
C ILE A 3 -28.31 -5.54 -26.17
N PRO A 4 -27.90 -4.54 -26.98
CA PRO A 4 -26.50 -4.33 -27.27
C PRO A 4 -25.75 -4.02 -25.96
N LYS A 5 -24.60 -4.66 -25.78
CA LYS A 5 -23.75 -4.44 -24.60
C LYS A 5 -23.23 -3.00 -24.63
N PRO A 6 -23.16 -2.31 -23.46
CA PRO A 6 -22.56 -0.99 -23.40
C PRO A 6 -21.09 -1.07 -23.79
N HIS A 7 -20.62 -0.08 -24.56
CA HIS A 7 -19.24 -0.02 -25.04
C HIS A 7 -18.55 1.20 -24.44
N ALA A 8 -17.56 0.96 -23.59
CA ALA A 8 -16.70 2.00 -23.03
C ALA A 8 -15.33 2.01 -23.72
N ILE A 9 -14.78 3.20 -23.93
CA ILE A 9 -13.37 3.37 -24.29
C ILE A 9 -12.59 3.90 -23.10
N LEU A 10 -11.36 3.43 -22.94
CA LEU A 10 -10.43 3.97 -21.96
C LEU A 10 -9.21 4.50 -22.72
N LEU A 11 -8.77 5.71 -22.39
CA LEU A 11 -7.54 6.30 -22.95
C LEU A 11 -6.47 6.31 -21.86
N ALA A 12 -5.39 5.57 -22.09
CA ALA A 12 -4.21 5.54 -21.23
C ALA A 12 -3.11 6.43 -21.80
N SER A 13 -2.59 7.36 -20.99
CA SER A 13 -1.42 8.14 -21.35
C SER A 13 -0.12 7.33 -21.26
N PRO A 14 0.99 7.85 -21.81
CA PRO A 14 2.29 7.17 -21.76
C PRO A 14 2.75 6.84 -20.34
N GLY A 15 3.22 5.60 -20.20
CA GLY A 15 3.94 5.09 -19.03
C GLY A 15 3.17 4.10 -18.19
N MET A 16 3.91 3.17 -17.59
CA MET A 16 3.34 1.99 -16.94
C MET A 16 2.49 2.31 -15.71
N GLY A 17 2.74 3.45 -15.05
CA GLY A 17 1.91 3.96 -13.96
C GLY A 17 0.48 4.31 -14.38
N HIS A 18 0.25 4.57 -15.67
CA HIS A 18 -1.07 4.85 -16.26
C HIS A 18 -1.66 3.62 -16.92
N ILE A 19 -0.86 2.95 -17.77
CA ILE A 19 -1.29 1.82 -18.59
C ILE A 19 -1.76 0.64 -17.73
N ILE A 20 -1.00 0.26 -16.69
CA ILE A 20 -1.35 -0.88 -15.83
C ILE A 20 -2.72 -0.71 -15.16
N PRO A 21 -2.97 0.37 -14.40
CA PRO A 21 -4.26 0.53 -13.72
C PRO A 21 -5.43 0.72 -14.70
N VAL A 22 -5.23 1.35 -15.86
CA VAL A 22 -6.26 1.45 -16.91
C VAL A 22 -6.63 0.06 -17.46
N ILE A 23 -5.64 -0.79 -17.74
CA ILE A 23 -5.87 -2.16 -18.19
C ILE A 23 -6.61 -2.97 -17.11
N GLU A 24 -6.21 -2.85 -15.83
CA GLU A 24 -6.89 -3.55 -14.74
C GLU A 24 -8.33 -3.05 -14.53
N LEU A 25 -8.58 -1.76 -14.73
CA LEU A 25 -9.93 -1.21 -14.74
C LEU A 25 -10.77 -1.78 -15.89
N ALA A 26 -10.22 -1.82 -17.10
CA ALA A 26 -10.89 -2.39 -18.27
C ALA A 26 -11.25 -3.87 -18.07
N LYS A 27 -10.33 -4.67 -17.52
CA LYS A 27 -10.58 -6.09 -17.18
C LYS A 27 -11.75 -6.23 -16.19
N ARG A 28 -11.90 -5.34 -15.22
CA ARG A 28 -13.03 -5.36 -14.27
C ARG A 28 -14.35 -5.01 -14.95
N PHE A 29 -14.38 -4.02 -15.85
CA PHE A 29 -15.58 -3.70 -16.64
C PHE A 29 -16.05 -4.91 -17.46
N VAL A 30 -15.13 -5.61 -18.13
CA VAL A 30 -15.46 -6.79 -18.93
C VAL A 30 -15.96 -7.94 -18.04
N SER A 31 -15.22 -8.27 -16.98
CA SER A 31 -15.49 -9.46 -16.16
C SER A 31 -16.67 -9.31 -15.18
N GLN A 32 -16.95 -8.10 -14.69
CA GLN A 32 -17.97 -7.87 -13.66
C GLN A 32 -19.25 -7.20 -14.19
N HIS A 33 -19.15 -6.48 -15.32
CA HIS A 33 -20.25 -5.67 -15.84
C HIS A 33 -20.61 -6.01 -17.29
N GLU A 34 -19.92 -6.97 -17.91
CA GLU A 34 -20.13 -7.39 -19.30
C GLU A 34 -20.05 -6.25 -20.32
N PHE A 35 -19.26 -5.21 -20.04
CA PHE A 35 -19.00 -4.14 -21.00
C PHE A 35 -18.18 -4.68 -22.17
N GLN A 36 -18.46 -4.16 -23.36
CA GLN A 36 -17.45 -4.12 -24.41
C GLN A 36 -16.49 -2.98 -24.06
N VAL A 37 -15.19 -3.24 -24.13
CA VAL A 37 -14.15 -2.30 -23.71
C VAL A 37 -13.05 -2.24 -24.76
N THR A 38 -12.71 -1.02 -25.17
CA THR A 38 -11.52 -0.75 -25.99
C THR A 38 -10.59 0.18 -25.23
N VAL A 39 -9.36 -0.26 -24.98
CA VAL A 39 -8.31 0.58 -24.38
C VAL A 39 -7.45 1.14 -25.51
N PHE A 40 -7.41 2.46 -25.63
CA PHE A 40 -6.44 3.16 -26.46
C PHE A 40 -5.23 3.50 -25.62
N VAL A 41 -4.05 3.14 -26.12
CA VAL A 41 -2.78 3.43 -25.45
C VAL A 41 -1.98 4.40 -26.31
N VAL A 42 -1.65 5.55 -25.74
CA VAL A 42 -0.63 6.45 -26.28
C VAL A 42 0.69 5.99 -25.67
N ALA A 43 1.57 5.39 -26.47
CA ALA A 43 2.88 4.91 -26.01
C ALA A 43 3.97 5.41 -26.95
N THR A 44 5.15 5.65 -26.39
CA THR A 44 6.36 5.96 -27.16
C THR A 44 6.88 4.76 -27.95
N ASP A 45 6.62 3.54 -27.46
CA ASP A 45 6.93 2.29 -28.14
C ASP A 45 5.77 1.28 -28.03
N ALA A 46 5.30 0.81 -29.18
CA ALA A 46 4.24 -0.19 -29.30
C ALA A 46 4.68 -1.58 -28.76
N SER A 47 5.97 -1.90 -28.80
CA SER A 47 6.51 -3.21 -28.40
C SER A 47 6.26 -3.52 -26.91
N THR A 48 6.33 -2.48 -26.07
CA THR A 48 6.20 -2.56 -24.61
C THR A 48 4.74 -2.85 -24.20
N VAL A 49 3.80 -2.27 -24.93
CA VAL A 49 2.37 -2.54 -24.74
C VAL A 49 2.05 -3.98 -25.15
N GLU A 50 2.57 -4.42 -26.30
CA GLU A 50 2.36 -5.79 -26.78
C GLU A 50 2.95 -6.86 -25.85
N SER A 51 4.12 -6.64 -25.25
CA SER A 51 4.72 -7.57 -24.29
C SER A 51 3.88 -7.69 -23.00
N HIS A 52 3.33 -6.57 -22.50
CA HIS A 52 2.43 -6.58 -21.35
C HIS A 52 1.11 -7.31 -21.64
N LEU A 53 0.57 -7.15 -22.86
CA LEU A 53 -0.65 -7.83 -23.30
C LEU A 53 -0.44 -9.32 -23.54
N ARG A 54 0.70 -9.72 -24.11
CA ARG A 54 1.07 -11.15 -24.31
C ARG A 54 1.10 -11.94 -23.00
N ASN A 55 1.46 -11.29 -21.89
CA ASN A 55 1.47 -11.91 -20.55
C ASN A 55 0.08 -11.99 -19.87
N SER A 56 -1.00 -11.54 -20.53
CA SER A 56 -2.39 -11.60 -20.03
C SER A 56 -3.36 -12.33 -21.00
N PRO A 57 -3.07 -13.58 -21.42
CA PRO A 57 -3.86 -14.28 -22.46
C PRO A 57 -5.30 -14.61 -22.05
N GLU A 58 -5.64 -14.54 -20.76
CA GLU A 58 -6.98 -14.86 -20.24
C GLU A 58 -8.08 -13.86 -20.61
N TYR A 59 -7.72 -12.69 -21.17
CA TYR A 59 -8.68 -11.64 -21.51
C TYR A 59 -8.85 -11.41 -23.01
N THR A 60 -8.35 -12.30 -23.88
CA THR A 60 -8.73 -12.33 -25.30
C THR A 60 -10.17 -12.84 -25.45
N THR A 61 -11.12 -12.07 -24.93
CA THR A 61 -12.54 -12.21 -25.20
C THR A 61 -12.91 -11.22 -26.29
N ASN A 62 -13.97 -11.48 -27.06
CA ASN A 62 -14.47 -10.51 -28.05
C ASN A 62 -14.95 -9.17 -27.43
N LEU A 63 -14.92 -9.03 -26.09
CA LEU A 63 -15.34 -7.85 -25.35
C LEU A 63 -14.18 -6.96 -24.90
N PHE A 64 -12.92 -7.39 -25.05
CA PHE A 64 -11.75 -6.62 -24.62
C PHE A 64 -10.79 -6.44 -25.78
N ASN A 65 -10.56 -5.18 -26.17
CA ASN A 65 -9.61 -4.83 -27.21
C ASN A 65 -8.62 -3.80 -26.69
N VAL A 66 -7.37 -3.90 -27.11
CA VAL A 66 -6.34 -2.89 -26.83
C VAL A 66 -5.75 -2.42 -28.15
N VAL A 67 -5.74 -1.11 -28.35
CA VAL A 67 -5.30 -0.46 -29.57
C VAL A 67 -4.20 0.53 -29.22
N SER A 68 -3.00 0.26 -29.71
CA SER A 68 -1.91 1.24 -29.67
C SER A 68 -2.19 2.30 -30.72
N LEU A 69 -2.24 3.57 -30.30
CA LEU A 69 -2.33 4.68 -31.25
C LEU A 69 -0.96 4.87 -31.94
N PRO A 70 -0.93 5.40 -33.18
CA PRO A 70 0.32 5.69 -33.87
C PRO A 70 1.20 6.62 -33.03
N SER A 71 2.50 6.33 -32.99
CA SER A 71 3.46 7.22 -32.33
C SER A 71 3.51 8.58 -33.04
N VAL A 72 3.68 9.65 -32.27
CA VAL A 72 3.77 11.03 -32.78
C VAL A 72 5.15 11.60 -32.47
N ASP A 73 5.77 12.20 -33.47
CA ASP A 73 7.03 12.91 -33.31
C ASP A 73 6.80 14.29 -32.67
N ILE A 74 7.23 14.43 -31.42
CA ILE A 74 7.12 15.67 -30.65
C ILE A 74 8.43 16.47 -30.61
N SER A 75 9.48 16.02 -31.30
CA SER A 75 10.83 16.61 -31.21
C SER A 75 10.89 18.08 -31.63
N ALA A 76 10.00 18.50 -32.54
CA ALA A 76 9.86 19.88 -32.98
C ALA A 76 8.87 20.72 -32.16
N LEU A 77 8.15 20.09 -31.22
CA LEU A 77 7.04 20.71 -30.47
C LEU A 77 7.39 20.98 -29.01
N VAL A 78 8.41 20.31 -28.49
CA VAL A 78 8.82 20.38 -27.08
C VAL A 78 10.34 20.41 -27.00
N ASP A 79 10.87 21.30 -26.17
CA ASP A 79 12.32 21.39 -25.94
C ASP A 79 12.87 20.06 -25.37
N THR A 80 14.12 19.75 -25.71
CA THR A 80 14.75 18.50 -25.29
C THR A 80 14.86 18.37 -23.78
N ASP A 81 15.03 19.49 -23.08
CA ASP A 81 15.11 19.62 -21.61
C ASP A 81 13.75 19.83 -20.93
N ALA A 82 12.65 19.86 -21.68
CA ALA A 82 11.33 19.97 -21.09
C ALA A 82 11.03 18.75 -20.21
N SER A 83 10.23 18.98 -19.17
CA SER A 83 9.88 17.93 -18.22
C SER A 83 9.08 16.80 -18.87
N LEU A 84 9.15 15.63 -18.26
CA LEU A 84 8.37 14.47 -18.69
C LEU A 84 6.88 14.79 -18.78
N THR A 85 6.37 15.54 -17.80
CA THR A 85 4.97 15.97 -17.73
C THR A 85 4.59 16.76 -18.98
N ALA A 86 5.42 17.73 -19.39
CA ALA A 86 5.20 18.53 -20.58
C ALA A 86 5.20 17.67 -21.86
N LYS A 87 6.19 16.78 -22.00
CA LYS A 87 6.29 15.83 -23.13
C LYS A 87 5.04 14.95 -23.22
N ILE A 88 4.52 14.44 -22.10
CA ILE A 88 3.30 13.63 -22.06
C ILE A 88 2.08 14.42 -22.51
N VAL A 89 1.91 15.66 -22.02
CA VAL A 89 0.79 16.52 -22.42
C VAL A 89 0.76 16.73 -23.94
N VAL A 90 1.91 17.04 -24.55
CA VAL A 90 2.00 17.24 -26.00
C VAL A 90 1.75 15.94 -26.78
N MET A 91 2.32 14.80 -26.35
CA MET A 91 2.01 13.51 -26.98
C MET A 91 0.52 13.19 -26.95
N MET A 92 -0.15 13.48 -25.84
CA MET A 92 -1.59 13.27 -25.70
C MET A 92 -2.39 14.15 -26.66
N HIS A 93 -2.05 15.46 -26.73
CA HIS A 93 -2.67 16.41 -27.64
C HIS A 93 -2.57 15.96 -29.10
N GLU A 94 -1.36 15.65 -29.54
CA GLU A 94 -1.07 15.24 -30.92
C GLU A 94 -1.67 13.87 -31.29
N SER A 95 -2.01 13.04 -30.30
CA SER A 95 -2.66 11.74 -30.52
C SER A 95 -4.18 11.84 -30.74
N LEU A 96 -4.80 12.99 -30.43
CA LEU A 96 -6.25 13.16 -30.52
C LEU A 96 -6.83 12.96 -31.93
N PRO A 97 -6.20 13.41 -33.04
CA PRO A 97 -6.71 13.14 -34.39
C PRO A 97 -6.78 11.64 -34.71
N ALA A 98 -5.76 10.87 -34.32
CA ALA A 98 -5.75 9.43 -34.51
C ALA A 98 -6.83 8.74 -33.68
N LEU A 99 -7.02 9.18 -32.42
CA LEU A 99 -8.11 8.71 -31.56
C LEU A 99 -9.49 8.99 -32.18
N ARG A 100 -9.74 10.22 -32.67
CA ARG A 100 -11.00 10.59 -33.36
C ARG A 100 -11.27 9.70 -34.57
N SER A 101 -10.25 9.46 -35.40
CA SER A 101 -10.35 8.59 -36.57
C SER A 101 -10.68 7.15 -36.18
N ALA A 102 -9.99 6.61 -35.18
CA ALA A 102 -10.23 5.26 -34.68
C ALA A 102 -11.66 5.08 -34.15
N ILE A 103 -12.15 6.04 -33.34
CA ILE A 103 -13.53 6.01 -32.80
C ILE A 103 -14.57 6.14 -33.91
N SER A 104 -14.33 7.00 -34.90
CA SER A 104 -15.23 7.19 -36.05
C SER A 104 -15.45 5.91 -36.85
N ALA A 105 -14.44 5.04 -36.92
CA ALA A 105 -14.50 3.77 -37.63
C ALA A 105 -15.27 2.67 -36.85
N MET A 106 -15.54 2.85 -35.55
CA MET A 106 -16.17 1.82 -34.71
C MET A 106 -17.68 1.70 -34.96
N LYS A 107 -18.18 0.46 -35.00
CA LYS A 107 -19.60 0.13 -35.11
C LYS A 107 -19.94 -1.04 -34.15
N PRO A 108 -20.83 -0.88 -33.15
CA PRO A 108 -21.50 0.37 -32.75
C PRO A 108 -20.50 1.40 -32.17
N ARG A 109 -20.93 2.67 -32.11
CA ARG A 109 -20.13 3.72 -31.48
C ARG A 109 -20.10 3.52 -29.95
N PRO A 110 -18.96 3.82 -29.29
CA PRO A 110 -18.89 3.79 -27.84
C PRO A 110 -19.83 4.80 -27.18
N THR A 111 -20.25 4.52 -25.94
CA THR A 111 -21.21 5.33 -25.18
C THR A 111 -20.56 6.07 -24.01
N ALA A 112 -19.34 5.69 -23.62
CA ALA A 112 -18.60 6.30 -22.53
C ALA A 112 -17.10 6.34 -22.83
N MET A 113 -16.45 7.44 -22.45
CA MET A 113 -15.00 7.61 -22.46
C MET A 113 -14.52 7.78 -21.02
N ILE A 114 -13.49 7.00 -20.66
CA ILE A 114 -12.76 7.13 -19.40
C ILE A 114 -11.33 7.54 -19.75
N VAL A 115 -10.83 8.60 -19.13
CA VAL A 115 -9.47 9.12 -19.36
C VAL A 115 -8.73 9.23 -18.04
N ASP A 116 -7.41 9.11 -18.06
CA ASP A 116 -6.60 9.55 -16.91
C ASP A 116 -6.42 11.07 -16.88
N PHE A 117 -5.68 11.58 -15.89
CA PHE A 117 -5.53 13.02 -15.68
C PHE A 117 -4.68 13.74 -16.76
N PHE A 118 -4.06 13.02 -17.70
CA PHE A 118 -3.44 13.61 -18.90
C PHE A 118 -4.36 13.56 -20.13
N GLY A 119 -5.39 12.72 -20.12
CA GLY A 119 -6.35 12.59 -21.22
C GLY A 119 -7.55 13.52 -21.13
N THR A 120 -7.55 14.51 -20.23
CA THR A 120 -8.71 15.37 -19.95
C THR A 120 -9.16 16.19 -21.16
N GLU A 121 -8.25 16.54 -22.07
CA GLU A 121 -8.60 17.22 -23.32
C GLU A 121 -9.47 16.34 -24.25
N ALA A 122 -9.25 15.02 -24.26
CA ALA A 122 -10.06 14.10 -25.05
C ALA A 122 -11.54 14.11 -24.59
N MET A 123 -11.82 14.40 -23.33
CA MET A 123 -13.19 14.54 -22.83
C MET A 123 -13.91 15.73 -23.49
N THR A 124 -13.27 16.89 -23.56
CA THR A 124 -13.92 18.12 -24.06
C THR A 124 -13.89 18.24 -25.57
N THR A 125 -12.97 17.55 -26.24
CA THR A 125 -12.76 17.70 -27.70
C THR A 125 -13.14 16.48 -28.52
N VAL A 126 -13.19 15.29 -27.93
CA VAL A 126 -13.55 14.05 -28.61
C VAL A 126 -14.84 13.49 -28.04
N ALA A 127 -14.94 13.30 -26.72
CA ALA A 127 -16.16 12.74 -26.15
C ALA A 127 -17.40 13.61 -26.38
N ASP A 128 -17.25 14.93 -26.34
CA ASP A 128 -18.34 15.86 -26.68
C ASP A 128 -18.75 15.78 -28.17
N GLU A 129 -17.81 15.61 -29.09
CA GLU A 129 -18.08 15.43 -30.53
C GLU A 129 -18.92 14.19 -30.80
N PHE A 130 -18.65 13.09 -30.09
CA PHE A 130 -19.36 11.83 -30.26
C PHE A 130 -20.54 11.64 -29.28
N GLY A 131 -20.81 12.61 -28.39
CA GLY A 131 -21.88 12.56 -27.40
C GLY A 131 -21.73 11.44 -26.37
N MET A 132 -20.49 11.17 -25.93
CA MET A 132 -20.18 10.12 -24.94
C MET A 132 -20.26 10.65 -23.51
N LEU A 133 -20.61 9.77 -22.56
CA LEU A 133 -20.39 10.06 -21.13
C LEU A 133 -18.88 10.18 -20.84
N LYS A 134 -18.50 11.10 -19.97
CA LYS A 134 -17.11 11.47 -19.68
C LYS A 134 -16.74 11.10 -18.26
N TYR A 135 -15.76 10.23 -18.06
CA TYR A 135 -15.29 9.82 -16.74
C TYR A 135 -13.80 10.12 -16.58
N MET A 136 -13.44 10.73 -15.44
CA MET A 136 -12.04 10.89 -15.06
C MET A 136 -11.63 9.72 -14.18
N PHE A 137 -10.62 8.96 -14.61
CA PHE A 137 -9.96 7.96 -13.79
C PHE A 137 -8.66 8.50 -13.17
N MET A 138 -8.62 8.63 -11.84
CA MET A 138 -7.40 8.95 -11.09
C MET A 138 -6.65 7.67 -10.74
N PRO A 139 -5.56 7.30 -11.45
CA PRO A 139 -4.74 6.14 -11.11
C PRO A 139 -3.93 6.32 -9.82
N SER A 140 -3.86 7.54 -9.29
CA SER A 140 -3.24 7.91 -8.02
C SER A 140 -4.28 7.94 -6.87
N ASN A 141 -4.12 8.86 -5.92
CA ASN A 141 -4.94 8.98 -4.71
C ASN A 141 -6.01 10.09 -4.80
N ALA A 142 -6.96 10.10 -3.86
CA ALA A 142 -8.02 11.12 -3.80
C ALA A 142 -7.46 12.50 -3.47
N TRP A 143 -6.33 12.59 -2.75
CA TRP A 143 -5.74 13.87 -2.34
C TRP A 143 -5.23 14.66 -3.54
N LEU A 144 -4.58 14.00 -4.50
CA LEU A 144 -4.17 14.60 -5.77
C LEU A 144 -5.38 15.05 -6.57
N LEU A 145 -6.43 14.22 -6.67
CA LEU A 145 -7.68 14.61 -7.35
C LEU A 145 -8.29 15.88 -6.73
N ALA A 146 -8.32 15.97 -5.40
CA ALA A 146 -8.81 17.15 -4.69
C ALA A 146 -7.97 18.39 -5.01
N THR A 147 -6.64 18.27 -5.08
CA THR A 147 -5.75 19.37 -5.47
C THR A 147 -6.01 19.81 -6.91
N MET A 148 -6.17 18.88 -7.86
CA MET A 148 -6.45 19.20 -9.26
C MET A 148 -7.82 19.88 -9.45
N ILE A 149 -8.87 19.38 -8.79
CA ILE A 149 -10.21 19.96 -8.84
C ILE A 149 -10.21 21.37 -8.26
N TYR A 150 -9.51 21.58 -7.14
CA TYR A 150 -9.52 22.87 -6.45
C TYR A 150 -8.57 23.89 -7.08
N GLY A 151 -7.57 23.44 -7.85
CA GLY A 151 -6.56 24.29 -8.50
C GLY A 151 -7.12 25.56 -9.14
N PRO A 152 -8.10 25.45 -10.05
CA PRO A 152 -8.74 26.62 -10.69
C PRO A 152 -9.50 27.57 -9.76
N ALA A 153 -9.81 27.15 -8.54
CA ALA A 153 -10.54 27.96 -7.56
C ALA A 153 -9.62 28.65 -6.54
N ILE A 154 -8.30 28.44 -6.63
CA ILE A 154 -7.32 29.13 -5.78
C ILE A 154 -7.20 30.59 -6.24
N ASP A 155 -7.35 31.54 -5.32
CA ASP A 155 -7.20 32.96 -5.61
C ASP A 155 -5.71 33.38 -5.67
N GLU A 156 -5.46 34.59 -6.15
CA GLU A 156 -4.10 35.14 -6.27
C GLU A 156 -3.36 35.15 -4.92
N ILE A 157 -4.08 35.36 -3.81
CA ILE A 157 -3.50 35.34 -2.46
C ILE A 157 -3.04 33.93 -2.09
N GLY A 158 -3.86 32.91 -2.30
CA GLY A 158 -3.51 31.52 -2.03
C GLY A 158 -2.37 31.01 -2.91
N LEU A 159 -2.33 31.44 -4.18
CA LEU A 159 -1.20 31.14 -5.08
C LEU A 159 0.09 31.80 -4.60
N ASP A 160 0.07 33.08 -4.23
CA ASP A 160 1.23 33.78 -3.69
C ASP A 160 1.72 33.15 -2.36
N GLU A 161 0.80 32.81 -1.46
CA GLU A 161 1.12 32.13 -0.20
C GLU A 161 1.85 30.80 -0.45
N HIS A 162 1.40 30.02 -1.42
CA HIS A 162 2.00 28.71 -1.70
C HIS A 162 3.29 28.82 -2.53
N ALA A 163 3.21 29.42 -3.72
CA ALA A 163 4.31 29.41 -4.68
C ALA A 163 5.48 30.31 -4.26
N ASN A 164 5.19 31.52 -3.75
CA ASN A 164 6.24 32.50 -3.41
C ASN A 164 6.63 32.44 -1.93
N LYS A 165 5.65 32.37 -1.02
CA LYS A 165 5.90 32.35 0.43
C LYS A 165 6.14 30.94 0.98
N LYS A 166 6.01 29.90 0.16
CA LYS A 166 6.26 28.49 0.51
C LYS A 166 5.42 28.00 1.69
N LEU A 167 4.22 28.55 1.85
CA LEU A 167 3.27 28.12 2.87
C LEU A 167 2.47 26.90 2.38
N PRO A 168 1.90 26.09 3.29
CA PRO A 168 1.07 24.95 2.88
C PRO A 168 -0.18 25.39 2.09
N LEU A 169 -0.41 24.77 0.93
CA LEU A 169 -1.59 25.00 0.11
C LEU A 169 -2.83 24.39 0.79
N LYS A 170 -3.79 25.24 1.12
CA LYS A 170 -5.02 24.84 1.81
C LYS A 170 -6.04 24.33 0.79
N ILE A 171 -6.39 23.05 0.92
CA ILE A 171 -7.47 22.41 0.15
C ILE A 171 -8.69 22.20 1.07
N PRO A 172 -9.88 22.74 0.74
CA PRO A 172 -11.06 22.66 1.61
C PRO A 172 -11.38 21.23 2.06
N GLY A 173 -11.42 21.00 3.37
CA GLY A 173 -11.72 19.70 3.98
C GLY A 173 -10.60 18.65 3.92
N CYS A 174 -9.49 18.93 3.26
CA CYS A 174 -8.37 18.01 3.08
C CYS A 174 -7.20 18.34 4.01
N THR A 175 -6.13 17.54 3.94
CA THR A 175 -4.84 17.93 4.52
C THR A 175 -4.16 18.93 3.58
N ALA A 176 -3.49 19.95 4.13
CA ALA A 176 -2.82 20.96 3.31
C ALA A 176 -1.58 20.35 2.62
N VAL A 177 -1.32 20.74 1.37
CA VAL A 177 -0.14 20.30 0.63
C VAL A 177 1.04 21.16 1.06
N ARG A 178 2.05 20.56 1.68
CA ARG A 178 3.27 21.31 2.04
C ARG A 178 3.98 21.74 0.77
N PHE A 179 4.74 22.84 0.83
CA PHE A 179 5.49 23.30 -0.34
C PHE A 179 6.50 22.24 -0.82
N GLU A 180 7.12 21.52 0.11
CA GLU A 180 8.07 20.44 -0.19
C GLU A 180 7.42 19.23 -0.88
N ASP A 181 6.09 19.07 -0.77
CA ASP A 181 5.31 18.00 -1.41
C ASP A 181 4.52 18.53 -2.63
N THR A 182 4.80 19.75 -3.09
CA THR A 182 4.03 20.37 -4.17
C THR A 182 4.25 19.68 -5.52
N ILE A 183 3.30 19.86 -6.42
CA ILE A 183 3.40 19.36 -7.79
C ILE A 183 4.05 20.42 -8.69
N GLU A 184 4.75 19.96 -9.72
CA GLU A 184 5.53 20.77 -10.65
C GLU A 184 4.84 22.05 -11.14
N PRO A 185 3.53 22.06 -11.51
CA PRO A 185 2.84 23.28 -11.91
C PRO A 185 2.88 24.45 -10.90
N PHE A 186 2.97 24.18 -9.60
CA PHE A 186 3.02 25.24 -8.58
C PHE A 186 4.44 25.78 -8.33
N LEU A 187 5.47 25.20 -8.96
CA LEU A 187 6.84 25.72 -8.89
C LEU A 187 7.03 26.96 -9.76
N ASP A 188 6.25 27.08 -10.84
CA ASP A 188 6.18 28.27 -11.68
C ASP A 188 4.73 28.52 -12.12
N VAL A 189 4.02 29.33 -11.34
CA VAL A 189 2.61 29.68 -11.59
C VAL A 189 2.39 30.57 -12.82
N ASN A 190 3.46 31.10 -13.42
CA ASN A 190 3.39 31.85 -14.68
C ASN A 190 3.80 30.99 -15.89
N GLY A 191 4.29 29.77 -15.64
CA GLY A 191 4.75 28.85 -16.67
C GLY A 191 3.61 28.17 -17.44
N PRO A 192 3.90 27.62 -18.64
CA PRO A 192 2.91 26.94 -19.47
C PRO A 192 2.29 25.72 -18.76
N MET A 193 3.08 25.00 -17.95
CA MET A 193 2.60 23.85 -17.18
C MET A 193 1.50 24.19 -16.16
N PHE A 194 1.52 25.42 -15.62
CA PHE A 194 0.45 25.86 -14.73
C PHE A 194 -0.86 26.10 -15.48
N GLN A 195 -0.78 26.67 -16.70
CA GLN A 195 -1.96 26.86 -17.55
C GLN A 195 -2.59 25.53 -17.97
N GLU A 196 -1.77 24.55 -18.36
CA GLU A 196 -2.23 23.19 -18.66
C GLU A 196 -2.89 22.53 -17.45
N PHE A 197 -2.29 22.70 -16.26
CA PHE A 197 -2.87 22.19 -15.01
C PHE A 197 -4.25 22.81 -14.71
N LEU A 198 -4.40 24.13 -14.88
CA LEU A 198 -5.70 24.80 -14.71
C LEU A 198 -6.71 24.31 -15.75
N GLY A 199 -6.30 24.14 -17.00
CA GLY A 199 -7.10 23.58 -18.09
C GLY A 199 -7.61 22.18 -17.75
N ALA A 200 -6.72 21.30 -17.29
CA ALA A 200 -7.07 19.96 -16.84
C ALA A 200 -8.04 20.00 -15.65
N GLY A 201 -7.80 20.84 -14.64
CA GLY A 201 -8.71 21.01 -13.50
C GLY A 201 -10.12 21.43 -13.90
N MET A 202 -10.23 22.37 -14.85
CA MET A 202 -11.52 22.78 -15.42
C MET A 202 -12.20 21.64 -16.20
N ALA A 203 -11.46 20.92 -17.05
CA ALA A 203 -12.00 19.78 -17.79
C ALA A 203 -12.47 18.64 -16.86
N ILE A 204 -11.73 18.35 -15.80
CA ILE A 204 -12.10 17.38 -14.76
C ILE A 204 -13.43 17.78 -14.10
N SER A 205 -13.65 19.07 -13.82
CA SER A 205 -14.90 19.55 -13.23
C SER A 205 -16.15 19.28 -14.11
N MET A 206 -15.95 19.04 -15.41
CA MET A 206 -16.98 18.74 -16.40
C MET A 206 -17.24 17.23 -16.60
N ALA A 207 -16.55 16.35 -15.88
CA ALA A 207 -16.79 14.91 -15.94
C ALA A 207 -18.17 14.52 -15.38
N ASP A 208 -18.75 13.43 -15.88
CA ASP A 208 -19.97 12.80 -15.37
C ASP A 208 -19.72 11.90 -14.14
N GLY A 209 -18.44 11.60 -13.85
CA GLY A 209 -18.04 10.84 -12.67
C GLY A 209 -16.53 10.73 -12.49
N TYR A 210 -16.10 10.55 -11.24
CA TYR A 210 -14.70 10.40 -10.85
C TYR A 210 -14.45 8.99 -10.35
N LEU A 211 -13.62 8.23 -11.06
CA LEU A 211 -13.14 6.92 -10.66
C LEU A 211 -11.78 7.11 -9.98
N VAL A 212 -11.60 6.69 -8.72
CA VAL A 212 -10.37 6.96 -7.98
C VAL A 212 -9.75 5.66 -7.49
N ASN A 213 -8.46 5.47 -7.73
CA ASN A 213 -7.72 4.27 -7.32
C ASN A 213 -7.38 4.27 -5.81
N THR A 214 -8.41 4.40 -4.98
CA THR A 214 -8.34 4.44 -3.52
C THR A 214 -9.53 3.69 -2.92
N TRP A 215 -9.62 3.61 -1.61
CA TRP A 215 -10.77 3.06 -0.88
C TRP A 215 -11.10 3.89 0.36
N GLU A 216 -12.35 3.74 0.83
CA GLU A 216 -12.94 4.56 1.91
C GLU A 216 -12.11 4.63 3.20
N TYR A 217 -11.33 3.59 3.50
CA TYR A 217 -10.52 3.55 4.72
C TYR A 217 -9.15 4.22 4.55
N LEU A 218 -8.61 4.27 3.33
CA LEU A 218 -7.30 4.87 3.09
C LEU A 218 -7.37 6.40 3.18
N GLU A 219 -8.41 7.00 2.59
CA GLU A 219 -8.54 8.45 2.46
C GLU A 219 -9.92 8.99 2.90
N PRO A 220 -10.42 8.63 4.10
CA PRO A 220 -11.79 8.97 4.51
C PRO A 220 -12.04 10.48 4.55
N LYS A 221 -11.05 11.26 4.99
CA LYS A 221 -11.14 12.72 5.11
C LYS A 221 -11.28 13.38 3.73
N THR A 222 -10.40 13.04 2.80
CA THR A 222 -10.40 13.58 1.44
C THR A 222 -11.64 13.15 0.66
N LEU A 223 -12.05 11.89 0.75
CA LEU A 223 -13.26 11.40 0.10
C LEU A 223 -14.52 12.09 0.66
N ALA A 224 -14.57 12.38 1.97
CA ALA A 224 -15.66 13.17 2.55
C ALA A 224 -15.68 14.60 1.98
N ALA A 225 -14.52 15.26 1.90
CA ALA A 225 -14.41 16.61 1.33
C ALA A 225 -14.84 16.69 -0.15
N LEU A 226 -14.45 15.69 -0.95
CA LEU A 226 -14.85 15.55 -2.35
C LEU A 226 -16.37 15.35 -2.54
N ARG A 227 -17.05 14.79 -1.54
CA ARG A 227 -18.51 14.50 -1.59
C ARG A 227 -19.37 15.58 -0.95
N ASP A 228 -18.77 16.48 -0.18
CA ASP A 228 -19.46 17.53 0.56
C ASP A 228 -19.79 18.73 -0.34
N ALA A 229 -21.09 19.05 -0.41
CA ALA A 229 -21.65 20.13 -1.23
C ALA A 229 -21.11 21.53 -0.90
N LYS A 230 -20.59 21.75 0.31
CA LYS A 230 -20.05 23.03 0.78
C LYS A 230 -18.52 23.13 0.61
N LEU A 231 -17.87 22.04 0.23
CA LEU A 231 -16.41 21.97 0.11
C LEU A 231 -16.01 21.83 -1.36
N LEU A 232 -15.63 20.63 -1.79
CA LEU A 232 -15.10 20.43 -3.15
C LEU A 232 -16.18 20.08 -4.16
N ARG A 233 -17.35 19.60 -3.72
CA ARG A 233 -18.47 19.25 -4.63
C ARG A 233 -19.14 20.48 -5.25
N GLN A 234 -18.89 21.67 -4.73
CA GLN A 234 -19.31 22.92 -5.38
C GLN A 234 -18.58 23.14 -6.73
N VAL A 235 -17.34 22.65 -6.83
CA VAL A 235 -16.50 22.73 -8.03
C VAL A 235 -16.71 21.48 -8.90
N ALA A 236 -16.62 20.29 -8.31
CA ALA A 236 -16.80 19.01 -8.99
C ALA A 236 -18.15 18.36 -8.61
N LYS A 237 -19.19 18.60 -9.40
CA LYS A 237 -20.57 18.23 -9.04
C LYS A 237 -20.86 16.73 -9.18
N ALA A 238 -20.08 16.03 -9.99
CA ALA A 238 -20.30 14.63 -10.30
C ALA A 238 -19.93 13.67 -9.14
N PRO A 239 -20.45 12.43 -9.13
CA PRO A 239 -20.18 11.48 -8.07
C PRO A 239 -18.73 10.98 -8.07
N VAL A 240 -18.21 10.69 -6.88
CA VAL A 240 -16.85 10.17 -6.65
C VAL A 240 -16.90 8.71 -6.20
N TYR A 241 -16.29 7.85 -7.01
CA TYR A 241 -16.27 6.40 -6.88
C TYR A 241 -14.84 5.91 -6.54
N PRO A 242 -14.55 5.62 -5.26
CA PRO A 242 -13.33 4.94 -4.87
C PRO A 242 -13.42 3.46 -5.28
N ILE A 243 -12.62 3.07 -6.27
CA ILE A 243 -12.66 1.74 -6.92
C ILE A 243 -11.37 0.92 -6.71
N GLY A 244 -10.46 1.43 -5.88
CA GLY A 244 -9.19 0.80 -5.57
C GLY A 244 -9.29 -0.36 -4.55
N PRO A 245 -8.19 -1.11 -4.37
CA PRO A 245 -6.96 -1.00 -5.14
C PRO A 245 -7.11 -1.66 -6.52
N LEU A 246 -6.81 -0.91 -7.58
CA LEU A 246 -6.59 -1.39 -8.94
C LEU A 246 -5.10 -1.70 -9.07
N ALA A 247 -4.73 -2.90 -8.66
CA ALA A 247 -3.40 -3.46 -8.82
C ALA A 247 -3.52 -4.82 -9.51
N ARG A 248 -2.42 -5.26 -10.14
CA ARG A 248 -2.35 -6.59 -10.76
C ARG A 248 -2.63 -7.65 -9.69
N PRO A 249 -3.54 -8.60 -9.94
CA PRO A 249 -3.75 -9.71 -9.02
C PRO A 249 -2.46 -10.53 -8.88
N VAL A 250 -2.14 -10.95 -7.67
CA VAL A 250 -1.01 -11.84 -7.42
C VAL A 250 -1.34 -13.20 -8.05
N ARG A 251 -0.53 -13.61 -9.03
CA ARG A 251 -0.72 -14.88 -9.74
C ARG A 251 0.60 -15.65 -9.83
N PRO A 252 0.57 -16.99 -9.83
CA PRO A 252 1.73 -17.78 -10.18
C PRO A 252 2.19 -17.41 -11.59
N PRO A 253 3.50 -17.18 -11.81
CA PRO A 253 3.99 -16.84 -13.14
C PRO A 253 3.83 -18.03 -14.09
N VAL A 254 3.60 -17.75 -15.37
CA VAL A 254 3.55 -18.77 -16.44
C VAL A 254 4.91 -19.45 -16.61
N GLN A 255 6.00 -18.69 -16.41
CA GLN A 255 7.38 -19.18 -16.42
C GLN A 255 8.09 -18.69 -15.15
N ARG A 256 8.61 -19.62 -14.34
CA ARG A 256 9.38 -19.27 -13.15
C ARG A 256 10.75 -18.72 -13.53
N SER A 257 11.14 -17.63 -12.89
CA SER A 257 12.47 -17.06 -13.02
C SER A 257 13.40 -17.56 -11.91
N GLN A 258 14.71 -17.56 -12.18
CA GLN A 258 15.73 -17.91 -11.18
C GLN A 258 15.66 -17.02 -9.93
N MET A 259 15.18 -15.78 -10.08
CA MET A 259 14.95 -14.86 -8.96
C MET A 259 13.87 -15.38 -8.00
N LEU A 260 12.78 -15.96 -8.53
CA LEU A 260 11.74 -16.57 -7.70
C LEU A 260 12.24 -17.87 -7.04
N ASP A 261 13.08 -18.65 -7.73
CA ASP A 261 13.76 -19.81 -7.13
C ASP A 261 14.66 -19.40 -5.97
N TRP A 262 15.43 -18.31 -6.14
CA TRP A 262 16.24 -17.74 -5.07
C TRP A 262 15.41 -17.19 -3.92
N LEU A 263 14.28 -16.52 -4.20
CA LEU A 263 13.37 -16.02 -3.16
C LEU A 263 12.80 -17.15 -2.30
N ASP A 264 12.48 -18.30 -2.91
CA ASP A 264 11.96 -19.46 -2.18
C ASP A 264 12.99 -20.07 -1.20
N THR A 265 14.28 -19.78 -1.39
CA THR A 265 15.34 -20.17 -0.43
C THR A 265 15.42 -19.24 0.79
N LYS A 266 14.74 -18.09 0.76
CA LYS A 266 14.84 -17.06 1.80
C LYS A 266 13.76 -17.24 2.86
N PRO A 267 14.05 -16.87 4.13
CA PRO A 267 13.01 -16.80 5.16
C PRO A 267 11.86 -15.87 4.74
N SER A 268 10.68 -16.13 5.32
CA SER A 268 9.51 -15.28 5.08
C SER A 268 9.79 -13.83 5.48
N GLU A 269 9.37 -12.88 4.64
CA GLU A 269 9.49 -11.42 4.88
C GLU A 269 10.94 -10.93 5.11
N SER A 270 11.96 -11.69 4.68
CA SER A 270 13.36 -11.35 4.91
C SER A 270 14.07 -10.71 3.71
N VAL A 271 13.33 -10.37 2.65
CA VAL A 271 13.89 -9.83 1.42
C VAL A 271 13.30 -8.45 1.14
N ILE A 272 14.18 -7.46 1.00
CA ILE A 272 13.78 -6.10 0.63
C ILE A 272 13.65 -6.02 -0.89
N TYR A 273 12.48 -5.65 -1.39
CA TYR A 273 12.34 -5.28 -2.80
C TYR A 273 12.55 -3.77 -2.95
N VAL A 274 13.55 -3.38 -3.74
CA VAL A 274 13.89 -1.98 -4.01
C VAL A 274 13.58 -1.67 -5.48
N SER A 275 12.65 -0.76 -5.69
CA SER A 275 12.29 -0.27 -7.02
C SER A 275 11.77 1.17 -6.92
N PHE A 276 12.28 2.03 -7.81
CA PHE A 276 11.84 3.42 -7.95
C PHE A 276 10.83 3.58 -9.10
N GLY A 277 10.09 2.52 -9.42
CA GLY A 277 9.08 2.53 -10.47
C GLY A 277 9.66 2.37 -11.88
N SER A 278 8.80 2.55 -12.89
CA SER A 278 9.17 2.31 -14.29
C SER A 278 10.08 3.37 -14.88
N GLY A 279 9.98 4.63 -14.41
CA GLY A 279 10.82 5.73 -14.89
C GLY A 279 11.43 6.57 -13.79
N GLY A 280 11.59 6.02 -12.59
CA GLY A 280 12.48 6.61 -11.59
C GLY A 280 13.90 6.08 -11.79
N SER A 281 14.88 6.98 -11.83
CA SER A 281 16.30 6.65 -11.76
C SER A 281 16.99 7.47 -10.66
N LEU A 282 18.17 7.02 -10.25
CA LEU A 282 19.00 7.68 -9.24
C LEU A 282 20.24 8.26 -9.92
N SER A 283 20.77 9.37 -9.41
CA SER A 283 22.12 9.80 -9.78
C SER A 283 23.14 8.72 -9.43
N ALA A 284 24.29 8.71 -10.11
CA ALA A 284 25.36 7.75 -9.83
C ALA A 284 25.78 7.78 -8.36
N LYS A 285 25.80 8.98 -7.75
CA LYS A 285 26.08 9.17 -6.33
C LYS A 285 25.00 8.54 -5.43
N GLN A 286 23.72 8.79 -5.68
CA GLN A 286 22.63 8.19 -4.90
C GLN A 286 22.57 6.68 -5.05
N MET A 287 22.84 6.17 -6.25
CA MET A 287 22.91 4.74 -6.54
C MET A 287 24.05 4.09 -5.75
N MET A 288 25.21 4.74 -5.70
CA MET A 288 26.34 4.30 -4.88
C MET A 288 25.94 4.26 -3.39
N GLU A 289 25.43 5.35 -2.83
CA GLU A 289 25.01 5.40 -1.42
C GLU A 289 23.97 4.32 -1.08
N LEU A 290 23.01 4.07 -1.99
CA LEU A 290 22.02 3.02 -1.82
C LEU A 290 22.66 1.62 -1.85
N ALA A 291 23.59 1.37 -2.77
CA ALA A 291 24.31 0.10 -2.84
C ALA A 291 25.10 -0.16 -1.56
N TRP A 292 25.85 0.83 -1.07
CA TRP A 292 26.58 0.75 0.20
C TRP A 292 25.62 0.52 1.38
N GLY A 293 24.49 1.23 1.43
CA GLY A 293 23.48 1.05 2.45
C GLY A 293 22.87 -0.36 2.46
N LEU A 294 22.57 -0.91 1.28
CA LEU A 294 22.05 -2.27 1.13
C LEU A 294 23.08 -3.32 1.56
N GLU A 295 24.35 -3.16 1.16
CA GLU A 295 25.44 -4.04 1.58
C GLU A 295 25.65 -4.01 3.10
N LEU A 296 25.76 -2.82 3.68
CA LEU A 296 25.96 -2.63 5.12
C LEU A 296 24.76 -3.09 5.94
N SER A 297 23.55 -3.11 5.37
CA SER A 297 22.35 -3.59 6.04
C SER A 297 22.38 -5.11 6.34
N GLN A 298 23.21 -5.86 5.61
CA GLN A 298 23.28 -7.33 5.67
C GLN A 298 21.93 -8.02 5.42
N GLN A 299 20.95 -7.31 4.84
CA GLN A 299 19.65 -7.87 4.47
C GLN A 299 19.73 -8.51 3.08
N SER A 300 18.92 -9.55 2.85
CA SER A 300 18.69 -10.00 1.48
C SER A 300 17.84 -8.95 0.76
N PHE A 301 18.18 -8.65 -0.50
CA PHE A 301 17.41 -7.70 -1.28
C PHE A 301 17.32 -8.11 -2.76
N VAL A 302 16.27 -7.64 -3.42
CA VAL A 302 16.11 -7.63 -4.87
C VAL A 302 15.99 -6.17 -5.26
N TRP A 303 16.94 -5.67 -6.03
CA TRP A 303 16.96 -4.28 -6.48
C TRP A 303 16.82 -4.22 -8.00
N ALA A 304 15.74 -3.58 -8.47
CA ALA A 304 15.56 -3.26 -9.88
C ALA A 304 16.38 -2.00 -10.23
N VAL A 305 17.59 -2.21 -10.73
CA VAL A 305 18.55 -1.15 -11.09
C VAL A 305 18.30 -0.67 -12.52
N ARG A 306 18.46 0.63 -12.75
CA ARG A 306 18.49 1.28 -14.08
C ARG A 306 19.75 2.13 -14.21
N PRO A 307 20.22 2.46 -15.43
CA PRO A 307 21.36 3.35 -15.60
C PRO A 307 21.17 4.69 -14.86
N PRO A 308 22.22 5.22 -14.20
CA PRO A 308 22.12 6.47 -13.46
C PRO A 308 21.93 7.66 -14.40
N ILE A 309 21.22 8.69 -13.95
CA ILE A 309 21.05 9.94 -14.71
C ILE A 309 21.54 11.11 -13.86
N GLU A 310 22.39 11.97 -14.43
CA GLU A 310 23.01 13.08 -13.69
C GLU A 310 22.13 14.32 -13.60
N ASN A 311 21.22 14.58 -14.57
CA ASN A 311 20.48 15.85 -14.65
C ASN A 311 18.97 15.78 -14.92
N ASP A 312 18.35 14.62 -15.11
CA ASP A 312 16.88 14.52 -15.08
C ASP A 312 16.44 13.07 -14.86
N VAL A 313 15.40 12.83 -14.07
CA VAL A 313 14.91 11.47 -13.74
C VAL A 313 14.16 10.84 -14.93
N SER A 314 13.86 11.64 -15.95
CA SER A 314 12.79 11.45 -16.93
C SER A 314 13.16 10.65 -18.20
N GLU A 315 14.40 10.65 -18.67
CA GLU A 315 14.76 10.01 -19.97
C GLU A 315 14.47 8.50 -19.98
N SER A 316 14.63 7.83 -18.83
CA SER A 316 14.34 6.39 -18.70
C SER A 316 12.85 6.04 -18.73
N TYR A 317 11.95 7.01 -18.50
CA TYR A 317 10.50 6.77 -18.45
C TYR A 317 9.92 6.46 -19.84
N LEU A 318 10.46 7.10 -20.89
CA LEU A 318 10.01 6.93 -22.27
C LEU A 318 10.75 5.80 -23.00
N MET A 319 11.91 5.39 -22.49
CA MET A 319 12.78 4.33 -23.03
C MET A 319 12.63 2.97 -22.32
N ALA A 320 11.68 2.83 -21.39
CA ALA A 320 11.41 1.58 -20.67
C ALA A 320 10.77 0.51 -21.59
N GLY A 321 11.53 0.05 -22.58
CA GLY A 321 11.10 -0.85 -23.65
C GLY A 321 12.22 -1.34 -24.57
N ASP A 322 13.41 -0.74 -24.53
CA ASP A 322 14.52 -1.12 -25.41
C ASP A 322 15.24 -2.39 -24.91
N ASP A 323 14.60 -3.55 -25.09
CA ASP A 323 15.25 -4.87 -25.14
C ASP A 323 15.80 -5.10 -26.57
N SER A 324 16.54 -4.13 -27.12
CA SER A 324 17.41 -4.40 -28.26
C SER A 324 18.76 -4.89 -27.75
N ASP A 325 19.03 -6.17 -28.02
CA ASP A 325 20.35 -6.80 -27.87
C ASP A 325 21.44 -5.91 -28.52
N ASP A 326 22.29 -5.27 -27.70
CA ASP A 326 23.77 -5.41 -27.77
C ASP A 326 24.56 -4.58 -26.72
N HIS A 327 23.92 -3.81 -25.82
CA HIS A 327 24.64 -3.08 -24.76
C HIS A 327 24.13 -3.39 -23.35
N GLY A 328 24.34 -4.65 -22.95
CA GLY A 328 24.62 -5.08 -21.57
C GLY A 328 23.85 -4.41 -20.44
N VAL A 329 22.62 -4.88 -20.18
CA VAL A 329 22.06 -4.86 -18.82
C VAL A 329 23.00 -5.70 -17.95
N LEU A 330 23.99 -5.06 -17.31
CA LEU A 330 24.82 -5.72 -16.31
C LEU A 330 23.95 -5.99 -15.08
N VAL A 331 23.30 -7.15 -15.06
CA VAL A 331 22.82 -7.78 -13.83
C VAL A 331 24.07 -8.26 -13.09
N LEU A 332 24.69 -7.37 -12.31
CA LEU A 332 25.78 -7.72 -11.41
C LEU A 332 25.21 -8.54 -10.25
N PHE A 333 25.20 -9.87 -10.42
CA PHE A 333 24.99 -10.81 -9.33
C PHE A 333 26.23 -10.83 -8.43
N MET A 334 26.27 -9.99 -7.40
CA MET A 334 27.17 -10.21 -6.27
C MET A 334 26.50 -11.14 -5.26
N ALA A 335 26.63 -12.45 -5.49
CA ALA A 335 26.29 -13.47 -4.51
C ALA A 335 27.48 -13.68 -3.56
N LEU A 336 27.50 -13.00 -2.42
CA LEU A 336 28.45 -13.33 -1.35
C LEU A 336 27.96 -14.59 -0.63
N LEU A 337 28.62 -15.72 -0.91
CA LEU A 337 28.27 -17.02 -0.39
C LEU A 337 28.80 -17.18 1.05
N VAL A 338 28.02 -16.76 2.04
CA VAL A 338 28.31 -17.09 3.44
C VAL A 338 27.71 -18.47 3.73
N MET A 339 28.52 -19.52 3.60
CA MET A 339 28.18 -20.84 4.14
C MET A 339 28.06 -20.73 5.66
N THR A 340 26.84 -20.80 6.18
CA THR A 340 26.62 -21.13 7.60
C THR A 340 25.89 -22.46 7.69
N MET A 341 26.47 -23.33 8.52
CA MET A 341 26.11 -24.72 8.74
C MET A 341 24.61 -24.89 9.02
N SER A 342 24.00 -25.80 8.28
CA SER A 342 22.64 -26.27 8.45
C SER A 342 22.46 -26.92 9.82
N THR A 343 21.79 -26.24 10.74
CA THR A 343 21.02 -26.91 11.80
C THR A 343 19.55 -26.61 11.56
N GLY A 344 18.76 -27.66 11.32
CA GLY A 344 17.37 -27.57 10.88
C GLY A 344 16.52 -26.66 11.75
N ILE A 345 15.78 -25.77 11.10
CA ILE A 345 14.79 -24.90 11.75
C ILE A 345 13.55 -25.74 12.04
N GLN A 346 13.29 -26.01 13.33
CA GLN A 346 12.01 -26.50 13.81
C GLN A 346 10.96 -25.38 13.70
N PHE A 347 9.79 -25.73 13.15
CA PHE A 347 8.59 -24.89 13.17
C PHE A 347 8.11 -24.65 14.61
N GLY A 348 7.89 -23.38 14.96
CA GLY A 348 7.21 -22.91 16.17
C GLY A 348 8.07 -22.98 17.44
N SER A 349 8.35 -21.84 18.07
CA SER A 349 8.87 -21.86 19.44
C SER A 349 7.78 -22.42 20.36
N LYS A 350 7.90 -23.70 20.71
CA LYS A 350 7.10 -24.29 21.79
C LYS A 350 7.21 -23.37 23.00
N ILE A 351 6.08 -23.03 23.62
CA ILE A 351 6.09 -22.37 24.93
C ILE A 351 6.75 -23.36 25.89
N ASP A 352 8.02 -23.10 26.20
CA ASP A 352 8.76 -23.87 27.18
C ASP A 352 8.74 -23.17 28.54
N SER A 353 9.13 -23.89 29.58
CA SER A 353 9.16 -23.37 30.94
C SER A 353 10.46 -22.62 31.29
N ASN A 354 11.35 -22.41 30.31
CA ASN A 354 12.69 -21.89 30.55
C ASN A 354 12.67 -20.37 30.69
N TRP A 355 13.56 -19.86 31.55
CA TRP A 355 13.78 -18.44 31.76
C TRP A 355 15.00 -17.95 30.99
N TYR A 356 14.81 -16.91 30.18
CA TYR A 356 15.83 -16.30 29.34
C TYR A 356 16.20 -14.91 29.83
N ASP A 357 17.45 -14.51 29.64
CA ASP A 357 17.92 -13.17 29.99
C ASP A 357 17.50 -12.15 28.91
N ALA A 358 17.14 -10.95 29.37
CA ALA A 358 16.80 -9.78 28.56
C ALA A 358 17.04 -8.48 29.36
N HIS A 359 16.78 -7.35 28.71
CA HIS A 359 16.67 -6.05 29.36
C HIS A 359 15.25 -5.54 29.30
N ALA A 360 14.92 -4.59 30.18
CA ALA A 360 13.68 -3.85 30.10
C ALA A 360 13.91 -2.35 30.34
N THR A 361 13.21 -1.54 29.55
CA THR A 361 13.02 -0.08 29.73
C THR A 361 11.53 0.20 29.82
N PHE A 362 11.14 1.47 29.77
CA PHE A 362 9.76 1.85 29.62
C PHE A 362 9.57 3.03 28.66
N TYR A 363 8.35 3.10 28.11
CA TYR A 363 7.89 4.21 27.29
C TYR A 363 6.46 4.61 27.68
N GLY A 364 6.07 5.82 27.29
CA GLY A 364 4.81 6.42 27.70
C GLY A 364 4.78 6.88 29.15
N ASP A 365 3.63 7.44 29.52
CA ASP A 365 3.35 7.92 30.87
C ASP A 365 2.61 6.86 31.71
N MET A 366 2.33 7.19 32.97
CA MET A 366 1.54 6.32 33.87
C MET A 366 0.12 6.03 33.39
N LYS A 367 -0.37 6.76 32.38
CA LYS A 367 -1.69 6.54 31.75
C LYS A 367 -1.59 5.75 30.44
N GLY A 368 -0.37 5.46 29.98
CA GLY A 368 -0.09 4.72 28.75
C GLY A 368 -0.40 5.49 27.46
N GLY A 369 -0.43 6.82 27.47
CA GLY A 369 -0.83 7.62 26.30
C GLY A 369 -0.06 7.29 25.01
N GLU A 370 1.24 7.00 25.14
CA GLU A 370 2.13 6.69 24.00
C GLU A 370 2.17 5.19 23.65
N THR A 371 1.44 4.34 24.37
CA THR A 371 1.42 2.88 24.13
C THR A 371 0.44 2.47 23.02
N MET A 372 -0.35 3.42 22.51
CA MET A 372 -1.42 3.20 21.53
C MET A 372 -0.90 3.04 20.10
N GLN A 373 -1.74 2.47 19.23
CA GLN A 373 -1.53 2.28 17.78
C GLN A 373 -0.31 1.44 17.38
N GLY A 374 0.25 0.68 18.31
CA GLY A 374 1.49 -0.07 18.12
C GLY A 374 1.50 -1.04 16.92
N ALA A 375 2.70 -1.47 16.54
CA ALA A 375 3.00 -2.26 15.34
C ALA A 375 2.23 -3.59 15.19
N CYS A 376 1.54 -4.06 16.23
CA CYS A 376 0.66 -5.23 16.13
C CYS A 376 -0.73 -4.91 15.55
N GLY A 377 -1.07 -3.62 15.36
CA GLY A 377 -2.27 -3.18 14.66
C GLY A 377 -3.55 -3.14 15.51
N TYR A 378 -3.42 -3.31 16.82
CA TYR A 378 -4.56 -3.29 17.74
C TYR A 378 -5.22 -1.91 17.85
N GLY A 379 -4.50 -0.82 17.60
CA GLY A 379 -5.07 0.52 17.75
C GLY A 379 -5.14 0.97 19.21
N ASP A 380 -6.34 1.11 19.77
CA ASP A 380 -6.58 1.64 21.11
C ASP A 380 -6.60 0.51 22.17
N LEU A 381 -5.46 0.26 22.80
CA LEU A 381 -5.27 -0.90 23.68
C LEU A 381 -6.30 -1.02 24.81
N PHE A 382 -6.94 0.07 25.24
CA PHE A 382 -8.06 0.00 26.18
C PHE A 382 -9.33 -0.54 25.52
N LYS A 383 -9.70 -0.05 24.33
CA LYS A 383 -10.85 -0.57 23.57
C LYS A 383 -10.67 -2.03 23.17
N GLN A 384 -9.45 -2.44 22.84
CA GLN A 384 -9.14 -3.83 22.49
C GLN A 384 -8.95 -4.75 23.70
N GLY A 385 -8.98 -4.22 24.94
CA GLY A 385 -8.93 -5.02 26.16
C GLY A 385 -7.53 -5.46 26.61
N TYR A 386 -6.47 -4.88 26.05
CA TYR A 386 -5.08 -5.12 26.48
C TYR A 386 -4.66 -4.19 27.64
N GLY A 387 -5.23 -2.98 27.71
CA GLY A 387 -4.94 -2.01 28.76
C GLY A 387 -3.46 -1.64 28.80
N LEU A 388 -2.92 -1.57 30.02
CA LEU A 388 -1.52 -1.16 30.28
C LEU A 388 -0.57 -2.36 30.47
N GLU A 389 -1.07 -3.59 30.48
CA GLU A 389 -0.26 -4.80 30.66
C GLU A 389 0.42 -5.20 29.34
N THR A 390 1.22 -4.29 28.79
CA THR A 390 1.75 -4.39 27.43
C THR A 390 3.21 -3.99 27.31
N ALA A 391 3.85 -4.42 26.22
CA ALA A 391 5.22 -4.06 25.89
C ALA A 391 5.43 -3.92 24.37
N ALA A 392 6.39 -3.04 24.01
CA ALA A 392 7.02 -3.06 22.72
C ALA A 392 8.22 -4.01 22.75
N LEU A 393 8.32 -4.90 21.76
CA LEU A 393 9.38 -5.89 21.70
C LEU A 393 10.53 -5.41 20.82
N SER A 394 11.78 -5.67 21.20
CA SER A 394 12.94 -5.48 20.31
C SER A 394 12.86 -6.35 19.06
N THR A 395 13.65 -6.05 18.04
CA THR A 395 13.71 -6.82 16.80
C THR A 395 13.92 -8.32 17.04
N ALA A 396 14.76 -8.69 18.02
CA ALA A 396 15.03 -10.09 18.36
C ALA A 396 13.81 -10.84 18.93
N LEU A 397 12.87 -10.12 19.57
CA LEU A 397 11.68 -10.70 20.21
C LEU A 397 10.41 -10.51 19.37
N PHE A 398 10.31 -9.40 18.64
CA PHE A 398 9.15 -9.05 17.83
C PHE A 398 8.94 -10.03 16.66
N ASN A 399 10.04 -10.55 16.11
CA ASN A 399 10.04 -11.59 15.08
C ASN A 399 9.10 -11.25 13.91
N ASN A 400 9.28 -10.08 13.30
CA ASN A 400 8.44 -9.55 12.22
C ASN A 400 6.93 -9.54 12.54
N GLY A 401 6.58 -9.32 13.81
CA GLY A 401 5.20 -9.30 14.27
C GLY A 401 4.55 -10.68 14.37
N LEU A 402 5.31 -11.78 14.17
CA LEU A 402 4.85 -13.13 14.49
C LEU A 402 4.57 -13.29 15.98
N THR A 403 5.26 -12.55 16.83
CA THR A 403 5.05 -12.56 18.29
C THR A 403 3.92 -11.63 18.74
N CYS A 404 3.23 -10.93 17.83
CA CYS A 404 2.13 -10.04 18.22
C CYS A 404 1.01 -10.81 18.91
N GLY A 405 0.59 -10.35 20.09
CA GLY A 405 -0.42 -11.03 20.92
C GLY A 405 0.13 -12.06 21.90
N ALA A 406 1.41 -12.44 21.77
CA ALA A 406 2.08 -13.33 22.71
C ALA A 406 2.11 -12.76 24.14
N CYS A 407 1.91 -13.61 25.14
CA CYS A 407 2.06 -13.26 26.55
C CYS A 407 3.41 -13.70 27.11
N PHE A 408 3.95 -12.86 27.99
CA PHE A 408 5.23 -13.05 28.66
C PHE A 408 5.09 -12.83 30.14
N GLU A 409 5.86 -13.60 30.91
CA GLU A 409 6.10 -13.36 32.33
C GLU A 409 7.53 -12.86 32.50
N ILE A 410 7.71 -11.78 33.25
CA ILE A 410 8.99 -11.04 33.35
C ILE A 410 9.30 -10.75 34.81
N MET A 411 10.56 -10.90 35.21
CA MET A 411 11.05 -10.56 36.55
C MET A 411 12.37 -9.79 36.48
N CYS A 412 12.58 -8.85 37.40
CA CYS A 412 13.85 -8.13 37.54
C CYS A 412 14.90 -9.02 38.21
N VAL A 413 16.12 -9.08 37.68
CA VAL A 413 17.21 -9.90 38.21
C VAL A 413 18.54 -9.17 38.20
N ASN A 414 19.47 -9.58 39.06
CA ASN A 414 20.87 -9.17 39.02
C ASN A 414 21.08 -7.64 39.03
N ASP A 415 20.15 -6.90 39.65
CA ASP A 415 20.18 -5.43 39.72
C ASP A 415 19.60 -4.92 41.05
N PRO A 416 20.23 -5.25 42.20
CA PRO A 416 19.68 -4.98 43.53
C PRO A 416 19.55 -3.50 43.87
N GLN A 417 20.22 -2.62 43.12
CA GLN A 417 20.09 -1.16 43.28
C GLN A 417 18.75 -0.65 42.74
N TRP A 418 18.25 -1.26 41.67
CA TRP A 418 17.10 -0.77 40.91
C TRP A 418 15.85 -1.63 41.04
N CYS A 419 16.01 -2.96 41.13
CA CYS A 419 14.91 -3.89 41.33
C CYS A 419 14.20 -3.64 42.67
N ILE A 420 12.87 -3.58 42.65
CA ILE A 420 12.07 -3.49 43.88
C ILE A 420 12.20 -4.83 44.63
N PRO A 421 12.59 -4.83 45.93
CA PRO A 421 12.69 -6.05 46.71
C PRO A 421 11.37 -6.81 46.75
N ASN A 422 11.40 -8.11 46.46
CA ASN A 422 10.22 -8.99 46.44
C ASN A 422 9.10 -8.58 45.47
N ALA A 423 9.42 -7.85 44.38
CA ALA A 423 8.45 -7.47 43.34
C ALA A 423 7.72 -8.65 42.66
N GLY A 424 8.32 -9.84 42.70
CA GLY A 424 7.80 -11.02 42.01
C GLY A 424 7.91 -10.88 40.48
N THR A 425 6.87 -11.31 39.77
CA THR A 425 6.82 -11.29 38.30
C THR A 425 5.64 -10.46 37.81
N ILE A 426 5.81 -9.81 36.66
CA ILE A 426 4.70 -9.21 35.90
C ILE A 426 4.33 -10.06 34.70
N LYS A 427 3.09 -9.92 34.21
CA LYS A 427 2.63 -10.51 32.96
C LYS A 427 2.25 -9.41 31.98
N ILE A 428 2.68 -9.54 30.73
CA ILE A 428 2.39 -8.58 29.66
C ILE A 428 1.94 -9.28 28.38
N THR A 429 1.25 -8.55 27.51
CA THR A 429 0.99 -8.92 26.12
C THR A 429 1.87 -8.09 25.18
N ALA A 430 2.49 -8.73 24.19
CA ALA A 430 3.20 -8.04 23.12
C ALA A 430 2.23 -7.31 22.18
N THR A 431 2.28 -5.98 22.16
CA THR A 431 1.36 -5.15 21.37
C THR A 431 2.06 -4.16 20.44
N ASN A 432 3.38 -4.01 20.58
CA ASN A 432 4.13 -3.02 19.81
C ASN A 432 5.54 -3.51 19.47
N PHE A 433 6.25 -2.72 18.68
CA PHE A 433 7.62 -2.92 18.26
C PHE A 433 8.48 -1.77 18.78
N CYS A 434 9.61 -2.11 19.40
CA CYS A 434 10.63 -1.12 19.73
C CYS A 434 11.61 -1.01 18.55
N PRO A 435 11.64 0.13 17.84
CA PRO A 435 12.45 0.26 16.64
C PRO A 435 13.96 0.29 16.95
N PRO A 436 14.79 -0.44 16.18
CA PRO A 436 16.23 -0.38 16.31
C PRO A 436 16.76 0.98 15.84
N ASN A 437 17.91 1.39 16.38
CA ASN A 437 18.70 2.51 15.89
C ASN A 437 20.12 2.02 15.59
N TYR A 438 20.37 1.73 14.33
CA TYR A 438 21.66 1.21 13.87
C TYR A 438 22.80 2.24 13.88
N SER A 439 22.48 3.54 13.98
CA SER A 439 23.48 4.58 14.22
C SER A 439 24.05 4.55 15.64
N LYS A 440 23.42 3.80 16.55
CA LYS A 440 23.86 3.59 17.94
C LYS A 440 23.92 2.08 18.26
N PRO A 441 24.87 1.33 17.66
CA PRO A 441 24.86 -0.14 17.70
C PRO A 441 24.95 -0.71 19.12
N HIS A 442 25.61 0.00 20.04
CA HIS A 442 25.84 -0.44 21.42
C HIS A 442 24.93 0.24 22.47
N ASP A 443 24.24 1.32 22.11
CA ASP A 443 23.46 2.14 23.06
C ASP A 443 21.94 2.05 22.85
N ASN A 444 21.46 1.25 21.89
CA ASN A 444 20.04 0.97 21.71
C ASN A 444 19.73 -0.51 21.93
N TRP A 445 19.05 -0.81 23.04
CA TRP A 445 18.64 -2.15 23.48
C TRP A 445 17.64 -2.85 22.56
N CYS A 446 17.02 -2.10 21.65
CA CYS A 446 16.11 -2.63 20.65
C CYS A 446 16.83 -3.18 19.41
N ASN A 447 18.14 -2.95 19.29
CA ASN A 447 18.97 -3.49 18.22
C ASN A 447 19.14 -5.01 18.34
N PRO A 448 19.09 -5.77 17.23
CA PRO A 448 19.57 -7.15 17.22
C PRO A 448 21.03 -7.27 17.71
N PRO A 449 21.42 -8.38 18.36
CA PRO A 449 20.61 -9.55 18.74
C PRO A 449 19.95 -9.40 20.12
N GLN A 450 19.81 -8.17 20.64
CA GLN A 450 19.46 -7.93 22.04
C GLN A 450 17.98 -8.23 22.28
N LYS A 451 17.71 -9.06 23.29
CA LYS A 451 16.35 -9.35 23.77
C LYS A 451 15.96 -8.25 24.74
N HIS A 452 14.94 -7.48 24.40
CA HIS A 452 14.56 -6.31 25.17
C HIS A 452 13.06 -6.05 25.13
N PHE A 453 12.52 -5.64 26.28
CA PHE A 453 11.13 -5.25 26.48
C PHE A 453 11.06 -3.77 26.83
N ASP A 454 10.46 -2.97 25.95
CA ASP A 454 10.10 -1.61 26.31
C ASP A 454 8.68 -1.65 26.91
N LEU A 455 8.61 -1.67 28.23
CA LEU A 455 7.36 -1.88 28.96
C LEU A 455 6.53 -0.59 29.00
N SER A 456 5.22 -0.70 29.22
CA SER A 456 4.48 0.47 29.69
C SER A 456 5.05 0.92 31.04
N MET A 457 5.11 2.24 31.27
CA MET A 457 5.60 2.81 32.54
C MET A 457 4.94 2.19 33.80
N PRO A 458 3.61 1.93 33.83
CA PRO A 458 2.97 1.24 34.96
C PRO A 458 3.47 -0.18 35.20
N MET A 459 3.92 -0.89 34.16
CA MET A 459 4.42 -2.25 34.30
C MET A 459 5.89 -2.28 34.70
N PHE A 460 6.69 -1.35 34.19
CA PHE A 460 8.09 -1.19 34.61
C PHE A 460 8.21 -0.85 36.10
N THR A 461 7.37 0.09 36.57
CA THR A 461 7.40 0.55 37.97
C THR A 461 6.92 -0.49 38.98
N LYS A 462 6.33 -1.62 38.54
CA LYS A 462 6.10 -2.79 39.39
C LYS A 462 7.39 -3.59 39.63
N LEU A 463 8.37 -3.51 38.74
CA LEU A 463 9.62 -4.25 38.82
C LEU A 463 10.78 -3.43 39.39
N ALA A 464 10.87 -2.14 39.04
CA ALA A 464 12.00 -1.30 39.38
C ALA A 464 11.65 0.17 39.61
N ALA A 465 12.55 0.88 40.30
CA ALA A 465 12.42 2.32 40.49
C ALA A 465 12.55 3.05 39.14
N TYR A 466 11.69 4.05 38.90
CA TYR A 466 11.67 4.86 37.67
C TYR A 466 13.05 5.40 37.25
N LYS A 467 13.87 5.81 38.23
CA LYS A 467 15.22 6.39 38.00
C LYS A 467 16.23 5.42 37.39
N ALA A 468 15.94 4.11 37.39
CA ALA A 468 16.83 3.10 36.82
C ALA A 468 17.02 3.29 35.31
N GLY A 469 15.96 3.72 34.60
CA GLY A 469 15.93 3.83 33.14
C GLY A 469 15.92 2.48 32.43
N ILE A 470 16.89 1.61 32.74
CA ILE A 470 17.03 0.25 32.24
C ILE A 470 17.36 -0.71 33.39
N ILE A 471 16.81 -1.93 33.31
CA ILE A 471 17.08 -3.02 34.23
C ILE A 471 17.36 -4.33 33.49
N ARG A 472 18.08 -5.24 34.16
CA ARG A 472 18.20 -6.63 33.73
C ARG A 472 16.98 -7.42 34.17
N VAL A 473 16.44 -8.21 33.24
CA VAL A 473 15.26 -9.05 33.50
C VAL A 473 15.48 -10.48 33.02
N ARG A 474 14.73 -11.41 33.60
CA ARG A 474 14.47 -12.71 32.98
C ARG A 474 13.03 -12.77 32.52
N TYR A 475 12.81 -13.43 31.38
CA TYR A 475 11.48 -13.60 30.81
C TYR A 475 11.24 -15.04 30.36
N ARG A 476 9.95 -15.40 30.25
CA ARG A 476 9.50 -16.64 29.58
C ARG A 476 8.16 -16.41 28.89
N ARG A 477 7.85 -17.23 27.88
CA ARG A 477 6.51 -17.27 27.27
C ARG A 477 5.54 -17.90 28.26
N VAL A 478 4.32 -17.35 28.33
CA VAL A 478 3.22 -17.93 29.11
C VAL A 478 1.93 -17.91 28.28
N LEU A 479 0.97 -18.76 28.66
CA LEU A 479 -0.35 -18.72 28.04
C LEU A 479 -1.08 -17.43 28.41
N CYS A 480 -1.71 -16.83 27.41
CA CYS A 480 -2.58 -15.68 27.54
C CYS A 480 -3.93 -16.08 28.14
N SER A 481 -4.26 -15.49 29.29
CA SER A 481 -5.61 -15.57 29.86
C SER A 481 -6.42 -14.38 29.36
N LYS A 482 -7.50 -14.65 28.61
CA LYS A 482 -8.39 -13.63 28.03
C LYS A 482 -9.84 -13.91 28.42
N GLN A 483 -10.61 -12.85 28.67
CA GLN A 483 -12.04 -12.95 28.97
C GLN A 483 -12.87 -12.76 27.69
N GLY A 484 -13.97 -13.49 27.56
CA GLY A 484 -14.80 -13.48 26.35
C GLY A 484 -14.15 -14.20 25.16
N GLY A 485 -14.77 -14.10 24.00
CA GLY A 485 -14.28 -14.77 22.79
C GLY A 485 -13.20 -14.00 22.04
N VAL A 486 -12.56 -14.69 21.10
CA VAL A 486 -11.71 -14.06 20.09
C VAL A 486 -12.53 -13.04 19.31
N LYS A 487 -11.97 -11.85 19.08
CA LYS A 487 -12.65 -10.76 18.38
C LYS A 487 -12.12 -10.60 16.96
N PHE A 488 -13.05 -10.36 16.04
CA PHE A 488 -12.78 -10.22 14.60
C PHE A 488 -13.28 -8.85 14.14
N GLU A 489 -12.38 -7.90 13.91
CA GLU A 489 -12.74 -6.59 13.36
C GLU A 489 -12.53 -6.58 11.84
N VAL A 490 -13.63 -6.45 11.11
CA VAL A 490 -13.64 -6.50 9.63
C VAL A 490 -13.52 -5.08 9.07
N LYS A 491 -12.48 -4.85 8.26
CA LYS A 491 -12.10 -3.58 7.61
C LYS A 491 -11.86 -3.81 6.11
N GLY A 492 -11.60 -2.73 5.38
CA GLY A 492 -11.30 -2.79 3.95
C GLY A 492 -12.52 -2.57 3.05
N ASN A 493 -12.60 -3.31 1.95
CA ASN A 493 -13.63 -3.18 0.91
C ASN A 493 -13.96 -4.57 0.29
N PRO A 494 -14.98 -4.70 -0.59
CA PRO A 494 -15.44 -6.00 -1.10
C PRO A 494 -14.38 -6.82 -1.84
N TYR A 495 -13.29 -6.20 -2.30
CA TYR A 495 -12.21 -6.84 -3.03
C TYR A 495 -10.91 -6.90 -2.22
N TRP A 496 -10.93 -6.40 -0.99
CA TRP A 496 -9.82 -6.44 -0.04
C TRP A 496 -10.40 -6.42 1.37
N ILE A 497 -10.72 -7.61 1.89
CA ILE A 497 -11.25 -7.78 3.24
C ILE A 497 -10.07 -7.96 4.19
N LEU A 498 -9.89 -6.99 5.08
CA LEU A 498 -8.91 -7.00 6.16
C LEU A 498 -9.61 -7.42 7.45
N VAL A 499 -9.05 -8.37 8.19
CA VAL A 499 -9.56 -8.81 9.48
C VAL A 499 -8.47 -8.68 10.52
N LEU A 500 -8.70 -7.83 11.52
CA LEU A 500 -7.87 -7.74 12.70
C LEU A 500 -8.39 -8.73 13.75
N LEU A 501 -7.52 -9.65 14.17
CA LEU A 501 -7.80 -10.57 15.27
C LEU A 501 -7.22 -10.00 16.56
N TYR A 502 -8.01 -10.00 17.63
CA TYR A 502 -7.56 -9.60 18.96
C TYR A 502 -8.31 -10.36 20.06
N ASN A 503 -7.88 -10.17 21.31
CA ASN A 503 -8.39 -10.91 22.47
C ASN A 503 -8.17 -12.44 22.34
N VAL A 504 -7.02 -12.84 21.81
CA VAL A 504 -6.65 -14.25 21.59
C VAL A 504 -6.01 -14.83 22.86
N GLY A 505 -6.62 -15.88 23.43
CA GLY A 505 -6.09 -16.67 24.55
C GLY A 505 -5.08 -17.72 24.10
N GLY A 506 -4.72 -18.64 24.99
CA GLY A 506 -3.76 -19.70 24.68
C GLY A 506 -2.36 -19.16 24.38
N ALA A 507 -1.72 -19.55 23.28
CA ALA A 507 -0.40 -19.02 22.94
C ALA A 507 -0.40 -17.50 22.63
N GLY A 508 -1.56 -16.96 22.24
CA GLY A 508 -1.80 -15.53 21.97
C GLY A 508 -1.37 -15.05 20.58
N ASP A 509 -0.28 -15.58 20.05
CA ASP A 509 0.23 -15.31 18.71
C ASP A 509 -0.37 -16.24 17.65
N VAL A 510 -1.01 -15.63 16.65
CA VAL A 510 -1.69 -16.33 15.55
C VAL A 510 -0.69 -16.63 14.44
N SER A 511 -0.63 -17.90 14.01
CA SER A 511 0.24 -18.41 12.95
C SER A 511 -0.50 -18.61 11.62
N GLY A 512 -1.83 -18.75 11.64
CA GLY A 512 -2.62 -18.91 10.42
C GLY A 512 -4.10 -18.59 10.60
N VAL A 513 -4.71 -18.02 9.56
CA VAL A 513 -6.15 -17.72 9.53
C VAL A 513 -6.76 -18.20 8.22
N LYS A 514 -7.94 -18.82 8.29
CA LYS A 514 -8.81 -19.08 7.13
C LYS A 514 -10.16 -18.40 7.33
N ILE A 515 -10.78 -17.99 6.24
CA ILE A 515 -12.11 -17.37 6.20
C ILE A 515 -13.03 -18.14 5.27
N LYS A 516 -14.32 -18.20 5.60
CA LYS A 516 -15.34 -18.86 4.78
C LYS A 516 -16.62 -18.02 4.77
N GLY A 517 -17.12 -17.73 3.58
CA GLY A 517 -18.49 -17.23 3.36
C GLY A 517 -19.49 -18.38 3.32
N SER A 518 -20.77 -18.12 3.62
CA SER A 518 -21.84 -19.13 3.51
C SER A 518 -21.96 -19.81 2.13
N LYS A 519 -21.37 -19.24 1.07
CA LYS A 519 -21.38 -19.76 -0.30
C LYS A 519 -19.99 -20.09 -0.84
N THR A 520 -18.95 -20.13 0.02
CA THR A 520 -17.57 -20.43 -0.39
C THR A 520 -17.00 -21.63 0.35
N ALA A 521 -15.92 -22.20 -0.19
CA ALA A 521 -15.04 -23.08 0.58
C ALA A 521 -14.23 -22.26 1.61
N TRP A 522 -13.47 -22.96 2.47
CA TRP A 522 -12.48 -22.32 3.35
C TRP A 522 -11.34 -21.74 2.52
N LEU A 523 -11.07 -20.45 2.69
CA LEU A 523 -10.03 -19.71 1.98
C LEU A 523 -8.91 -19.34 2.95
N PRO A 524 -7.64 -19.63 2.63
CA PRO A 524 -6.53 -19.13 3.43
C PRO A 524 -6.47 -17.60 3.34
N MET A 525 -6.20 -16.95 4.46
CA MET A 525 -5.91 -15.52 4.52
C MET A 525 -4.40 -15.31 4.59
N THR A 526 -3.93 -14.21 4.00
CA THR A 526 -2.52 -13.81 4.06
C THR A 526 -2.32 -12.85 5.22
N LYS A 527 -1.26 -13.04 6.01
CA LYS A 527 -0.88 -12.08 7.04
C LYS A 527 -0.41 -10.80 6.35
N SER A 528 -1.00 -9.66 6.68
CA SER A 528 -0.64 -8.38 6.06
C SER A 528 0.43 -7.65 6.87
N TRP A 529 0.18 -7.43 8.17
CA TRP A 529 1.11 -6.88 9.14
C TRP A 529 0.51 -7.03 10.55
N GLY A 530 1.34 -7.15 11.59
CA GLY A 530 0.86 -7.27 12.97
C GLY A 530 -0.11 -8.44 13.14
N GLN A 531 -1.35 -8.18 13.57
CA GLN A 531 -2.45 -9.16 13.61
C GLN A 531 -3.56 -8.91 12.57
N ASN A 532 -3.22 -8.21 11.49
CA ASN A 532 -4.14 -7.97 10.37
C ASN A 532 -3.95 -9.03 9.27
N TRP A 533 -5.05 -9.63 8.83
CA TRP A 533 -5.09 -10.70 7.83
C TRP A 533 -5.97 -10.29 6.65
N VAL A 534 -5.57 -10.62 5.42
CA VAL A 534 -6.26 -10.16 4.20
C VAL A 534 -6.76 -11.30 3.31
N THR A 535 -7.86 -11.04 2.61
CA THR A 535 -8.29 -11.82 1.44
C THR A 535 -8.85 -10.89 0.35
N GLY A 536 -8.64 -11.26 -0.92
CA GLY A 536 -9.19 -10.54 -2.07
C GLY A 536 -10.57 -11.02 -2.53
N THR A 537 -11.19 -11.94 -1.79
CA THR A 537 -12.47 -12.56 -2.18
C THR A 537 -13.66 -11.73 -1.69
N ASN A 538 -14.63 -11.48 -2.57
CA ASN A 538 -15.86 -10.79 -2.19
C ASN A 538 -16.80 -11.72 -1.42
N LEU A 539 -16.99 -11.40 -0.13
CA LEU A 539 -17.85 -12.14 0.80
C LEU A 539 -19.04 -11.32 1.30
N LEU A 540 -19.36 -10.19 0.66
CA LEU A 540 -20.53 -9.40 1.02
C LEU A 540 -21.83 -10.20 0.81
N GLY A 541 -22.80 -10.00 1.70
CA GLY A 541 -24.07 -10.72 1.66
C GLY A 541 -23.98 -12.18 2.12
N GLN A 542 -22.86 -12.60 2.71
CA GLN A 542 -22.63 -13.96 3.22
C GLN A 542 -22.28 -13.90 4.71
N THR A 543 -22.66 -14.92 5.48
CA THR A 543 -22.14 -15.06 6.85
C THR A 543 -20.64 -15.36 6.79
N LEU A 544 -19.87 -14.85 7.76
CA LEU A 544 -18.43 -15.10 7.83
C LEU A 544 -18.11 -16.09 8.95
N SER A 545 -17.29 -17.07 8.63
CA SER A 545 -16.70 -18.03 9.58
C SER A 545 -15.18 -17.96 9.49
N PHE A 546 -14.50 -18.30 10.58
CA PHE A 546 -13.03 -18.22 10.68
C PHE A 546 -12.45 -19.53 11.23
N GLN A 547 -11.27 -19.91 10.76
CA GLN A 547 -10.40 -20.87 11.45
C GLN A 547 -9.14 -20.12 11.85
N VAL A 548 -8.76 -20.20 13.11
CA VAL A 548 -7.58 -19.51 13.67
C VAL A 548 -6.65 -20.57 14.22
N THR A 549 -5.39 -20.52 13.81
CA THR A 549 -4.32 -21.43 14.27
C THR A 549 -3.29 -20.62 15.03
N LEU A 550 -2.90 -21.08 16.22
CA LEU A 550 -1.87 -20.45 17.05
C LEU A 550 -0.48 -21.01 16.78
N SER A 551 0.54 -20.35 17.31
CA SER A 551 1.94 -20.79 17.21
C SER A 551 2.22 -22.18 17.81
N ASP A 552 1.41 -22.62 18.78
CA ASP A 552 1.49 -23.95 19.41
C ASP A 552 0.77 -25.06 18.61
N GLY A 553 0.22 -24.72 17.44
CA GLY A 553 -0.48 -25.64 16.54
C GLY A 553 -1.95 -25.88 16.91
N LYS A 554 -2.48 -25.31 18.00
CA LYS A 554 -3.91 -25.39 18.29
C LYS A 554 -4.70 -24.57 17.28
N MET A 555 -5.81 -25.14 16.81
CA MET A 555 -6.71 -24.49 15.88
C MET A 555 -8.13 -24.48 16.44
N LEU A 556 -8.79 -23.34 16.37
CA LEU A 556 -10.23 -23.20 16.67
C LEU A 556 -10.98 -22.71 15.44
N GLN A 557 -12.16 -23.28 15.24
CA GLN A 557 -13.12 -22.86 14.22
C GLN A 557 -14.24 -22.05 14.86
N PHE A 558 -14.58 -20.93 14.24
CA PHE A 558 -15.60 -20.00 14.65
C PHE A 558 -16.63 -19.89 13.52
N ASP A 559 -17.77 -20.55 13.67
CA ASP A 559 -18.80 -20.60 12.63
C ASP A 559 -19.79 -19.42 12.75
N ASN A 560 -20.11 -18.81 11.61
CA ASN A 560 -21.11 -17.74 11.47
C ASN A 560 -20.92 -16.57 12.45
N VAL A 561 -19.66 -16.16 12.67
CA VAL A 561 -19.27 -15.07 13.55
C VAL A 561 -19.88 -13.74 13.11
N ALA A 562 -19.87 -13.45 11.81
CA ALA A 562 -20.53 -12.27 11.25
C ALA A 562 -21.80 -12.68 10.48
N PRO A 563 -22.95 -12.00 10.69
CA PRO A 563 -24.18 -12.26 9.97
C PRO A 563 -24.09 -11.77 8.52
N ALA A 564 -24.94 -12.26 7.61
CA ALA A 564 -24.85 -11.95 6.18
C ALA A 564 -24.94 -10.46 5.80
N ASN A 565 -25.51 -9.63 6.68
CA ASN A 565 -25.62 -8.18 6.54
C ASN A 565 -24.48 -7.41 7.22
N TRP A 566 -23.36 -8.06 7.53
CA TRP A 566 -22.17 -7.42 8.06
C TRP A 566 -21.69 -6.28 7.15
N LYS A 567 -21.07 -5.27 7.75
CA LYS A 567 -20.47 -4.12 7.08
C LYS A 567 -19.02 -3.96 7.56
N PHE A 568 -18.21 -3.27 6.76
CA PHE A 568 -16.88 -2.87 7.18
C PHE A 568 -16.95 -1.93 8.40
N LYS A 569 -15.87 -1.93 9.20
CA LYS A 569 -15.74 -1.23 10.49
C LYS A 569 -16.62 -1.80 11.59
N GLN A 570 -16.90 -3.10 11.54
CA GLN A 570 -17.61 -3.82 12.60
C GLN A 570 -16.70 -4.85 13.26
N ALA A 571 -16.85 -5.01 14.57
CA ALA A 571 -16.20 -6.04 15.34
C ALA A 571 -17.22 -7.12 15.76
N PHE A 572 -16.82 -8.37 15.61
CA PHE A 572 -17.65 -9.53 15.92
C PHE A 572 -16.98 -10.40 16.99
N ASP A 573 -17.79 -11.04 17.82
CA ASP A 573 -17.34 -11.92 18.90
C ASP A 573 -17.47 -13.39 18.50
N GLY A 574 -16.36 -14.13 18.53
CA GLY A 574 -16.31 -15.56 18.30
C GLY A 574 -16.91 -16.42 19.42
N LYS A 575 -17.30 -15.82 20.54
CA LYS A 575 -17.91 -16.42 21.76
C LYS A 575 -17.06 -17.44 22.51
N THR A 576 -16.01 -17.94 21.89
CA THR A 576 -15.09 -18.94 22.43
C THR A 576 -13.65 -18.45 22.32
N ASN A 577 -12.76 -19.05 23.13
CA ASN A 577 -11.35 -18.69 23.18
C ASN A 577 -10.49 -19.95 23.39
N PHE A 578 -9.17 -19.80 23.21
CA PHE A 578 -8.17 -20.88 23.27
C PHE A 578 -7.75 -21.29 24.67
#